data_AF-A0A852PKL6-F1
#
_entry.id   AF-A0A852PKL6-F1
#
_cell.length_a   1.000
_cell.length_b   1.000
_cell.length_c   1.000
_cell.angle_alpha   90.00
_cell.angle_beta   90.00
_cell.angle_gamma   90.00
#
_symmetry.space_group_name_H-M   'P 1'
#
loop_
_entity.id
_entity.type
_entity.pdbx_description
1 polymer ?
#
loop_
_entity_poly.entity_id
_entity_poly.type
_entity_poly.pdbx_seq_one_letter_code
_entity_poly.pdbx_strand_id
1 'polypeptide(L)'
;TMQATLLLLVLSLALGAHGLSAKKCSLIGSWSNDLGSNMTISSMSGNGDFTGSYHTAVTATTNEIRLSPLHGSLQRTNQKGQPTFGFTVNWSFS
;
A
#
# COMPACT_ATOMS: atom_id res chain seq x y z
N THR A 1 -32.01 26.38 25.81
CA THR A 1 -31.44 25.07 26.16
C THR A 1 -31.17 24.19 24.94
N MET A 2 -32.06 24.12 23.93
CA MET A 2 -31.86 23.35 22.67
C MET A 2 -30.77 23.88 21.71
N GLN A 3 -30.61 25.20 21.61
CA GLN A 3 -29.67 25.82 20.67
C GLN A 3 -28.20 25.58 21.06
N ALA A 4 -27.92 25.56 22.37
CA ALA A 4 -26.60 25.29 22.91
C ALA A 4 -26.18 23.83 22.66
N THR A 5 -27.10 22.88 22.81
CA THR A 5 -26.85 21.46 22.53
C THR A 5 -26.58 21.20 21.06
N LEU A 6 -27.31 21.85 20.14
CA LEU A 6 -27.06 21.71 18.71
C LEU A 6 -25.69 22.30 18.32
N LEU A 7 -25.32 23.47 18.87
CA LEU A 7 -24.00 24.06 18.64
C LEU A 7 -22.86 23.16 19.16
N LEU A 8 -23.02 22.63 20.37
CA LEU A 8 -22.04 21.72 20.98
C LEU A 8 -21.88 20.42 20.18
N LEU A 9 -22.98 19.90 19.61
CA LEU A 9 -22.95 18.73 18.75
C LEU A 9 -22.19 19.03 17.44
N VAL A 10 -22.50 20.14 16.77
CA VAL A 10 -21.79 20.55 15.53
C VAL A 10 -20.30 20.77 15.79
N LEU A 11 -19.95 21.38 16.92
CA LEU A 11 -18.55 21.64 17.30
C LEU A 11 -17.78 20.34 17.61
N SER A 12 -18.43 19.35 18.24
CA SER A 12 -17.82 18.05 18.54
C SER A 12 -17.68 17.17 17.30
N LEU A 13 -18.64 17.19 16.35
CA LEU A 13 -18.45 16.57 15.03
C LEU A 13 -17.33 17.24 14.23
N ALA A 14 -17.25 18.57 14.26
CA ALA A 14 -16.17 19.31 13.58
C ALA A 14 -14.81 18.93 14.16
N LEU A 15 -14.63 18.91 15.49
CA LEU A 15 -13.36 18.50 16.12
C LEU A 15 -13.00 17.03 15.85
N GLY A 16 -13.99 16.13 15.75
CA GLY A 16 -13.75 14.71 15.46
C GLY A 16 -13.21 14.43 14.05
N ALA A 17 -13.51 15.28 13.07
CA ALA A 17 -13.08 15.10 11.68
C ALA A 17 -11.60 15.44 11.43
N HIS A 18 -10.96 16.23 12.30
CA HIS A 18 -9.59 16.70 12.11
C HIS A 18 -8.51 15.68 12.52
N GLY A 19 -8.92 14.50 13.03
CA GLY A 19 -8.02 13.49 13.60
C GLY A 19 -7.63 12.34 12.66
N LEU A 20 -8.22 12.25 11.47
CA LEU A 20 -7.83 11.22 10.49
C LEU A 20 -6.55 11.66 9.79
N SER A 21 -5.43 11.63 10.52
CA SER A 21 -4.10 11.63 9.92
C SER A 21 -4.06 10.46 8.95
N ALA A 22 -4.00 10.75 7.64
CA ALA A 22 -3.84 9.74 6.62
C ALA A 22 -2.63 8.89 7.03
N LYS A 23 -2.86 7.58 7.25
CA LYS A 23 -1.79 6.66 7.62
C LYS A 23 -0.66 6.86 6.62
N LYS A 24 0.55 7.10 7.14
CA LYS A 24 1.78 7.15 6.35
C LYS A 24 1.74 5.97 5.35
N CYS A 25 1.79 6.26 4.05
CA CYS A 25 1.74 5.22 3.02
C CYS A 25 2.83 4.19 3.30
N SER A 26 2.41 2.97 3.63
CA SER A 26 3.26 1.82 3.88
C SER A 26 2.99 0.80 2.79
N LEU A 27 4.05 0.37 2.10
CA LEU A 27 3.94 -0.69 1.12
C LEU A 27 3.85 -2.08 1.76
N ILE A 28 4.27 -2.24 3.02
CA ILE A 28 4.18 -3.51 3.74
C ILE A 28 2.72 -3.92 3.87
N GLY A 29 2.38 -5.11 3.40
CA GLY A 29 1.02 -5.63 3.38
C GLY A 29 0.73 -6.52 2.17
N SER A 30 -0.54 -6.90 2.06
CA SER A 30 -1.08 -7.64 0.91
C SER A 30 -1.85 -6.69 0.00
N TRP A 31 -1.64 -6.86 -1.29
CA TRP A 31 -2.18 -6.04 -2.37
C TRP A 31 -2.81 -6.94 -3.43
N SER A 32 -3.88 -6.45 -4.03
CA SER A 32 -4.46 -7.03 -5.24
C SER A 32 -4.50 -5.99 -6.35
N ASN A 33 -4.52 -6.44 -7.60
CA ASN A 33 -4.76 -5.58 -8.77
C ASN A 33 -6.06 -5.95 -9.48
N ASP A 34 -6.47 -5.13 -10.45
CA ASP A 34 -7.71 -5.30 -11.20
C ASP A 34 -7.72 -6.54 -12.12
N LEU A 35 -6.56 -7.15 -12.34
CA LEU A 35 -6.43 -8.42 -13.07
C LEU A 35 -6.60 -9.64 -12.15
N GLY A 36 -6.78 -9.44 -10.84
CA GLY A 36 -6.90 -10.51 -9.85
C GLY A 36 -5.57 -11.07 -9.34
N SER A 37 -4.44 -10.45 -9.67
CA SER A 37 -3.12 -10.83 -9.14
C SER A 37 -2.98 -10.39 -7.69
N ASN A 38 -2.21 -11.15 -6.92
CA ASN A 38 -1.91 -10.85 -5.52
C ASN A 38 -0.42 -10.60 -5.30
N MET A 39 -0.11 -9.66 -4.42
CA MET A 39 1.25 -9.30 -4.05
C MET A 39 1.35 -9.13 -2.54
N THR A 40 2.41 -9.65 -1.94
CA THR A 40 2.71 -9.41 -0.52
C THR A 40 4.09 -8.80 -0.40
N ILE A 41 4.19 -7.63 0.24
CA ILE A 41 5.46 -7.06 0.69
C ILE A 41 5.59 -7.35 2.18
N SER A 42 6.58 -8.16 2.54
CA SER A 42 6.73 -8.69 3.90
C SER A 42 7.61 -7.83 4.80
N SER A 43 8.60 -7.15 4.22
CA SER A 43 9.58 -6.36 4.98
C SER A 43 10.10 -5.19 4.17
N MET A 44 10.47 -4.12 4.88
CA MET A 44 11.16 -2.97 4.32
C MET A 44 12.35 -2.62 5.21
N SER A 45 13.53 -2.51 4.63
CA SER A 45 14.74 -2.12 5.32
C SER A 45 14.79 -0.63 5.58
N GLY A 46 15.69 -0.24 6.48
CA GLY A 46 15.90 1.15 6.83
C GLY A 46 16.27 2.05 5.66
N ASN A 47 16.80 1.52 4.54
CA ASN A 47 17.15 2.29 3.34
C ASN A 47 16.00 2.46 2.32
N GLY A 48 14.87 1.77 2.50
CA GLY A 48 13.73 1.81 1.59
C GLY A 48 13.63 0.58 0.67
N ASP A 49 14.61 -0.33 0.71
CA ASP A 49 14.52 -1.59 -0.03
C ASP A 49 13.48 -2.51 0.61
N PHE A 50 12.82 -3.32 -0.21
CA PHE A 50 11.81 -4.25 0.26
C PHE A 50 11.82 -5.54 -0.55
N THR A 51 11.31 -6.59 0.06
CA THR A 51 11.14 -7.91 -0.56
C THR A 51 9.71 -8.38 -0.40
N GLY A 52 9.34 -9.33 -1.25
CA GLY A 52 8.00 -9.87 -1.23
C GLY A 52 7.80 -11.01 -2.21
N SER A 53 6.53 -11.29 -2.49
CA SER A 53 6.12 -12.25 -3.49
C SER A 53 5.00 -11.69 -4.36
N TYR A 54 4.96 -12.16 -5.60
CA TYR A 54 3.95 -11.84 -6.59
C TYR A 54 3.32 -13.13 -7.11
N HIS A 55 2.00 -13.21 -7.09
CA HIS A 55 1.22 -14.28 -7.69
C HIS A 55 0.33 -13.67 -8.76
N THR A 56 0.77 -13.78 -10.02
CA THR A 56 0.00 -13.25 -11.15
C THR A 56 -1.25 -14.09 -11.40
N ALA A 57 -2.32 -13.47 -11.87
CA ALA A 57 -3.52 -14.19 -12.33
C ALA A 57 -3.48 -14.47 -13.85
N VAL A 58 -2.55 -13.86 -14.57
CA VAL A 58 -2.43 -13.94 -16.03
C VAL A 58 -0.98 -14.18 -16.45
N THR A 59 -0.78 -14.87 -17.58
CA THR A 59 0.54 -15.11 -18.18
C THR A 59 0.44 -15.06 -19.71
N ALA A 60 1.55 -14.67 -20.36
CA ALA A 60 1.70 -14.73 -21.82
C ALA A 60 2.31 -16.06 -22.30
N THR A 61 2.65 -16.97 -21.38
CA THR A 61 3.23 -18.29 -21.67
C THR A 61 2.22 -19.41 -21.41
N THR A 62 2.53 -20.65 -21.80
CA THR A 62 1.74 -21.84 -21.45
C THR A 62 2.22 -22.52 -20.16
N ASN A 63 3.20 -21.94 -19.48
CA ASN A 63 3.75 -22.51 -18.26
C ASN A 63 2.77 -22.33 -17.10
N GLU A 64 2.78 -23.28 -16.17
CA GLU A 64 2.02 -23.20 -14.93
C GLU A 64 2.46 -21.97 -14.11
N ILE A 65 1.52 -21.10 -13.76
CA ILE A 65 1.78 -19.91 -12.93
C ILE A 65 2.25 -20.35 -11.54
N ARG A 66 3.34 -19.74 -11.06
CA ARG A 66 3.91 -19.99 -9.73
C ARG A 66 4.15 -18.69 -8.98
N LEU A 67 4.03 -18.77 -7.65
CA LEU A 67 4.42 -17.67 -6.76
C LEU A 67 5.89 -17.31 -7.03
N SER A 68 6.16 -16.04 -7.30
CA SER A 68 7.47 -15.56 -7.74
C SER A 68 8.00 -14.48 -6.80
N PRO A 69 9.28 -14.51 -6.39
CA PRO A 69 9.85 -13.50 -5.51
C PRO A 69 9.96 -12.14 -6.20
N LEU A 70 9.79 -11.07 -5.43
CA LEU A 70 10.03 -9.69 -5.88
C LEU A 70 10.99 -8.96 -4.94
N HIS A 71 11.75 -8.02 -5.53
CA HIS A 71 12.64 -7.10 -4.81
C HIS A 71 12.42 -5.69 -5.35
N GLY A 72 12.36 -4.70 -4.48
CA GLY A 72 12.13 -3.32 -4.88
C GLY A 72 12.73 -2.30 -3.92
N SER A 73 12.52 -1.03 -4.23
CA SER A 73 12.96 0.10 -3.42
C SER A 73 11.96 1.24 -3.46
N LEU A 74 11.80 1.91 -2.33
CA LEU A 74 10.96 3.08 -2.11
C LEU A 74 11.84 4.33 -2.00
N GLN A 75 11.53 5.38 -2.76
CA GLN A 75 12.21 6.66 -2.68
C GLN A 75 11.98 7.30 -1.30
N ARG A 76 13.05 7.49 -0.51
CA ARG A 76 12.97 8.05 0.85
C ARG A 76 13.08 9.57 0.96
N THR A 77 13.41 10.28 -0.12
CA THR A 77 13.62 11.73 -0.05
C THR A 77 12.36 12.44 0.45
N ASN A 78 12.53 13.43 1.33
CA ASN A 78 11.48 14.28 1.92
C ASN A 78 10.77 15.13 0.86
N GLN A 79 10.07 14.49 -0.07
CA GLN A 79 9.20 15.15 -1.01
C GLN A 79 7.82 15.29 -0.35
N LYS A 80 7.24 16.48 -0.48
CA LYS A 80 5.83 16.69 -0.13
C LYS A 80 5.01 15.78 -1.06
N GLY A 81 4.42 14.70 -0.53
CA GLY A 81 3.61 13.77 -1.31
C GLY A 81 3.82 12.29 -0.95
N GLN A 82 3.30 11.40 -1.80
CA GLN A 82 3.52 9.96 -1.67
C GLN A 82 4.85 9.59 -2.35
N PRO A 83 5.74 8.85 -1.68
CA PRO A 83 7.02 8.42 -2.26
C PRO A 83 6.80 7.49 -3.47
N THR A 84 7.62 7.65 -4.51
CA THR A 84 7.64 6.71 -5.63
C THR A 84 8.36 5.41 -5.24
N PHE A 85 8.02 4.31 -5.90
CA PHE A 85 8.69 3.02 -5.70
C PHE A 85 8.73 2.23 -7.00
N GLY A 86 9.64 1.27 -7.06
CA GLY A 86 9.73 0.31 -8.15
C GLY A 86 10.19 -1.04 -7.62
N PHE A 87 9.90 -2.10 -8.38
CA PHE A 87 10.31 -3.45 -8.04
C PHE A 87 10.49 -4.29 -9.31
N THR A 88 11.23 -5.38 -9.15
CA THR A 88 11.42 -6.42 -10.16
C THR A 88 10.84 -7.73 -9.61
N VAL A 89 10.15 -8.48 -10.47
CA VAL A 89 9.70 -9.84 -10.17
C VAL A 89 10.61 -10.82 -10.89
N ASN A 90 11.13 -11.81 -10.18
CA ASN A 90 11.87 -12.93 -10.77
C ASN A 90 10.91 -14.10 -10.97
N TRP A 91 10.32 -14.21 -12.16
CA TRP A 91 9.28 -15.19 -12.46
C TRP A 91 9.81 -16.63 -12.39
N SER A 92 9.26 -17.43 -11.48
CA SER A 92 9.71 -18.82 -11.25
C SER A 92 9.17 -19.84 -12.28
N PHE A 93 8.53 -19.35 -13.34
CA PHE A 93 7.88 -20.13 -14.38
C PHE A 93 8.03 -19.50 -15.78
N SER A 94 8.91 -18.50 -15.94
CA SER A 94 9.22 -17.89 -17.25
C SER A 94 10.53 -18.42 -17.82
#